data_AF-A0A1Q7UV81-F1
#
_entry.id   AF-A0A1Q7UV81-F1
#
_cell.length_a   1.000
_cell.length_b   1.000
_cell.length_c   1.000
_cell.angle_alpha   90.00
_cell.angle_beta   90.00
_cell.angle_gamma   90.00
#
_symmetry.space_group_name_H-M   'P 1'
#
loop_
_entity.id
_entity.type
_entity.pdbx_description
1 polymer ?
#
loop_
_entity_poly.entity_id
_entity_poly.type
_entity_poly.pdbx_seq_one_letter_code
_entity_poly.pdbx_strand_id
1 'polypeptide(L)'
;MARIWSDENRFRTWLAVEVAATETLAEAGLVPKEAAQAIKQRADFRLDRIHEIEAEVRHDVIAFTTAVAEIVGPHARWFHYGLTSNDVVDTAQALLIRTGIPKPSAISPAS
;
A
#
# COMPACT_ATOMS: atom_id res chain seq x y z
N MET A 1 -3.11 -19.65 -2.90
CA MET A 1 -4.05 -18.93 -2.04
C MET A 1 -3.38 -18.29 -0.82
N ALA A 2 -2.70 -19.03 0.07
CA ALA A 2 -2.12 -18.47 1.31
C ALA A 2 -1.19 -17.24 1.09
N ARG A 3 -0.36 -17.25 0.05
CA ARG A 3 0.54 -16.11 -0.27
C ARG A 3 -0.20 -14.84 -0.71
N ILE A 4 -1.37 -14.96 -1.35
CA ILE A 4 -2.13 -13.79 -1.81
C ILE A 4 -2.72 -13.05 -0.61
N TRP A 5 -3.16 -13.82 0.40
CA TRP A 5 -3.84 -13.31 1.58
C TRP A 5 -2.92 -13.15 2.79
N SER A 6 -1.59 -13.26 2.63
CA SER A 6 -0.64 -12.99 3.71
C SER A 6 -0.57 -11.50 4.02
N ASP A 7 -0.32 -11.14 5.28
CA ASP A 7 -0.17 -9.74 5.70
C ASP A 7 0.93 -9.00 4.94
N GLU A 8 2.07 -9.65 4.69
CA GLU A 8 3.14 -9.09 3.86
C GLU A 8 2.57 -8.65 2.51
N ASN A 9 1.89 -9.54 1.79
CA ASN A 9 1.31 -9.21 0.49
C ASN A 9 0.20 -8.15 0.57
N ARG A 10 -0.59 -8.14 1.64
CA ARG A 10 -1.60 -7.10 1.91
C ARG A 10 -0.96 -5.73 2.02
N PHE A 11 0.02 -5.56 2.91
CA PHE A 11 0.72 -4.28 3.10
C PHE A 11 1.58 -3.88 1.90
N ARG A 12 2.16 -4.84 1.17
CA ARG A 12 2.83 -4.54 -0.12
C ARG A 12 1.85 -3.98 -1.15
N THR A 13 0.62 -4.48 -1.17
CA THR A 13 -0.41 -3.97 -2.07
C THR A 13 -0.89 -2.58 -1.64
N TRP A 14 -1.02 -2.32 -0.35
CA TRP A 14 -1.32 -0.98 0.18
C TRP A 14 -0.22 0.02 -0.20
N LEU A 15 1.04 -0.35 0.00
CA LEU A 15 2.20 0.45 -0.39
C LEU A 15 2.19 0.80 -1.88
N ALA A 16 1.84 -0.16 -2.75
CA ALA A 16 1.72 0.09 -4.18
C ALA A 16 0.63 1.11 -4.52
N VAL A 17 -0.53 1.05 -3.85
CA VAL A 17 -1.62 2.02 -4.03
C VAL A 17 -1.19 3.42 -3.56
N GLU A 18 -0.58 3.52 -2.39
CA GLU A 18 -0.11 4.77 -1.80
C GLU A 18 0.95 5.48 -2.65
N VAL A 19 1.93 4.72 -3.14
CA VAL A 19 2.98 5.24 -4.02
C VAL A 19 2.35 5.75 -5.32
N ALA A 20 1.46 4.96 -5.95
CA ALA A 20 0.78 5.37 -7.18
C ALA A 20 -0.09 6.62 -6.99
N ALA A 21 -0.81 6.71 -5.87
CA ALA A 21 -1.60 7.89 -5.51
C ALA A 21 -0.70 9.12 -5.35
N THR A 22 0.41 8.99 -4.63
CA THR A 22 1.36 10.09 -4.41
C THR A 22 1.99 10.57 -5.72
N GLU A 23 2.39 9.65 -6.60
CA GLU A 23 2.91 9.98 -7.94
C GLU A 23 1.86 10.75 -8.76
N THR A 24 0.60 10.28 -8.74
CA THR A 24 -0.51 10.92 -9.46
C THR A 24 -0.82 12.32 -8.93
N LEU A 25 -0.80 12.50 -7.61
CA LEU A 25 -0.97 13.81 -6.98
C LEU A 25 0.17 14.78 -7.32
N ALA A 26 1.39 14.27 -7.52
CA ALA A 26 2.52 15.08 -7.97
C ALA A 26 2.42 15.47 -9.45
N GLU A 27 1.90 14.58 -10.31
CA GLU A 27 1.57 14.92 -11.70
C GLU A 27 0.50 16.02 -11.78
N ALA A 28 -0.49 15.98 -10.87
CA ALA A 28 -1.52 17.01 -10.73
C ALA A 28 -1.02 18.31 -10.04
N GLY A 29 0.24 18.37 -9.58
CA GLY A 29 0.82 19.54 -8.93
C GLY A 29 0.38 19.78 -7.48
N LEU A 30 -0.27 18.80 -6.84
CA LEU A 30 -0.74 18.87 -5.45
C LEU A 30 0.33 18.43 -4.44
N VAL A 31 1.25 17.55 -4.86
CA VAL A 31 2.39 17.07 -4.07
C VAL A 31 3.70 17.49 -4.77
N PRO A 32 4.75 17.92 -4.05
CA PRO A 32 6.05 18.21 -4.66
C PRO A 32 6.62 16.97 -5.36
N LYS A 33 7.17 17.15 -6.57
CA LYS A 33 7.73 16.05 -7.38
C LYS A 33 8.88 15.35 -6.67
N GLU A 34 9.68 16.10 -5.93
CA GLU A 34 10.79 15.58 -5.14
C GLU A 34 10.30 14.69 -3.99
N ALA A 35 9.15 15.02 -3.40
CA ALA A 35 8.53 14.19 -2.36
C ALA A 35 8.00 12.87 -2.93
N ALA A 36 7.30 12.92 -4.07
CA ALA A 36 6.84 11.70 -4.75
C ALA A 36 8.03 10.81 -5.17
N GLN A 37 9.11 11.40 -5.69
CA GLN A 37 10.33 10.67 -6.02
C GLN A 37 10.96 10.02 -4.78
N ALA A 38 11.07 10.75 -3.68
CA ALA A 38 11.62 10.21 -2.43
C ALA A 38 10.77 9.07 -1.87
N ILE A 39 9.44 9.22 -1.88
CA ILE A 39 8.49 8.18 -1.46
C ILE A 39 8.63 6.95 -2.35
N LYS A 40 8.61 7.09 -3.67
CA LYS A 40 8.76 5.97 -4.60
C LYS A 40 10.06 5.18 -4.38
N GLN A 41 11.15 5.88 -4.09
CA GLN A 41 12.47 5.26 -3.94
C GLN A 41 12.69 4.62 -2.56
N ARG A 42 12.04 5.13 -1.51
CA ARG A 42 12.35 4.78 -0.12
C ARG A 42 11.21 4.07 0.61
N ALA A 43 9.96 4.24 0.18
CA ALA A 43 8.83 3.71 0.91
C ALA A 43 8.91 2.18 0.95
N ASP A 44 9.01 1.66 2.17
CA ASP A 44 9.11 0.25 2.50
C ASP A 44 8.58 0.10 3.93
N PHE A 45 8.49 -1.14 4.42
CA PHE A 45 8.09 -1.45 5.79
C PHE A 45 8.72 -2.76 6.26
N ARG A 46 8.72 -2.96 7.58
CA ARG A 46 8.98 -4.26 8.21
C ARG A 46 7.69 -4.71 8.91
N LEU A 47 7.27 -5.95 8.65
CA LEU A 47 5.97 -6.45 9.11
C LEU A 47 5.86 -6.50 10.64
N ASP A 48 6.95 -6.89 11.31
CA ASP A 48 7.09 -6.85 12.77
C ASP A 48 6.84 -5.42 13.31
N ARG A 49 7.42 -4.42 12.65
CA ARG A 49 7.27 -3.02 13.07
C ARG A 49 5.84 -2.51 12.94
N ILE A 50 5.11 -2.92 11.91
CA ILE A 50 3.69 -2.59 11.77
C ILE A 50 2.91 -3.19 12.95
N HIS A 51 3.11 -4.46 13.27
CA HIS A 51 2.39 -5.12 14.36
C HIS A 51 2.72 -4.52 15.74
N GLU A 52 3.98 -4.11 15.98
CA GLU A 52 4.37 -3.38 17.19
C GLU A 52 3.57 -2.08 17.35
N ILE A 53 3.52 -1.26 16.30
CA ILE A 53 2.78 0.01 16.35
C ILE A 53 1.28 -0.25 16.46
N GLU A 54 0.75 -1.25 15.75
CA GLU A 54 -0.65 -1.64 15.79
C GLU A 54 -1.10 -2.06 17.20
N ALA A 55 -0.24 -2.77 17.95
CA ALA A 55 -0.54 -3.14 19.33
C ALA A 55 -0.75 -1.93 20.24
N GLU A 56 -0.10 -0.80 19.94
CA GLU A 56 -0.25 0.47 20.67
C GLU A 56 -1.44 1.29 20.18
N VAL A 57 -1.55 1.52 18.86
CA VAL A 57 -2.54 2.44 18.28
C VAL A 57 -3.89 1.78 17.98
N ARG A 58 -3.94 0.44 17.94
CA ARG A 58 -5.11 -0.39 17.64
C ARG A 58 -5.79 -0.03 16.31
N HIS A 59 -5.00 0.36 15.32
CA HIS A 59 -5.46 0.72 13.99
C HIS A 59 -4.37 0.41 12.94
N ASP A 60 -4.68 -0.50 12.03
CA ASP A 60 -3.74 -1.04 11.03
C ASP A 60 -3.23 -0.01 10.01
N VAL A 61 -4.09 0.84 9.44
CA VAL A 61 -3.67 1.90 8.51
C VAL A 61 -2.75 2.92 9.19
N ILE A 62 -3.07 3.33 10.42
CA ILE A 62 -2.20 4.23 11.19
C ILE A 62 -0.86 3.54 11.48
N ALA A 63 -0.86 2.27 11.87
CA ALA A 63 0.37 1.52 12.11
C ALA A 63 1.23 1.38 10.85
N PHE A 64 0.61 1.03 9.72
CA PHE A 64 1.26 0.92 8.42
C PHE A 64 1.88 2.24 7.96
N THR A 65 1.09 3.32 7.95
CA THR A 65 1.57 4.64 7.50
C THR A 65 2.67 5.17 8.41
N THR A 66 2.59 4.92 9.72
CA THR A 66 3.65 5.27 10.68
C THR A 66 4.94 4.48 10.41
N ALA A 67 4.86 3.17 10.21
CA ALA A 67 6.03 2.33 9.91
C ALA A 67 6.73 2.75 8.61
N VAL A 68 5.96 3.10 7.57
CA VAL A 68 6.53 3.61 6.30
C VAL A 68 7.15 5.00 6.49
N ALA A 69 6.51 5.86 7.27
CA ALA A 69 6.99 7.21 7.53
C ALA A 69 8.37 7.22 8.22
N GLU A 70 8.63 6.27 9.13
CA GLU A 70 9.94 6.08 9.77
C GLU A 70 11.08 5.88 8.74
N ILE A 71 10.80 5.24 7.59
CA ILE A 71 11.78 4.94 6.55
C ILE A 71 11.91 6.08 5.53
N VAL A 72 10.78 6.67 5.11
CA VAL A 72 10.75 7.77 4.13
C VAL A 72 11.35 9.05 4.70
N GLY A 73 11.15 9.33 5.99
CA GLY A 73 11.68 10.52 6.66
C GLY A 73 10.89 11.79 6.30
N PRO A 74 11.54 12.96 6.06
CA PRO A 74 10.85 14.25 5.96
C PRO A 74 9.76 14.34 4.89
N HIS A 75 9.88 13.56 3.81
CA HIS A 75 8.88 13.52 2.74
C HIS A 75 7.62 12.73 3.11
N ALA A 76 7.62 11.97 4.22
CA ALA A 76 6.50 11.15 4.66
C ALA A 76 5.21 11.93 4.94
N ARG A 77 5.30 13.24 5.20
CA ARG A 77 4.13 14.12 5.31
C ARG A 77 3.24 14.15 4.05
N TRP A 78 3.77 13.68 2.92
CA TRP A 78 3.05 13.58 1.65
C TRP A 78 2.59 12.15 1.35
N PHE A 79 3.00 11.17 2.15
CA PHE A 79 2.48 9.80 2.10
C PHE A 79 1.07 9.79 2.70
N HIS A 80 0.11 9.10 2.06
CA HIS A 80 -1.31 9.12 2.42
C HIS A 80 -1.99 10.51 2.30
N TYR A 81 -1.38 11.47 1.59
CA TYR A 81 -1.92 12.83 1.50
C TYR A 81 -3.24 12.87 0.71
N GLY A 82 -4.29 13.39 1.35
CA GLY A 82 -5.60 13.55 0.73
C GLY A 82 -6.41 12.26 0.60
N LEU A 83 -5.94 11.15 1.19
CA LEU A 83 -6.63 9.87 1.20
C LEU A 83 -7.29 9.61 2.55
N THR A 84 -8.32 8.78 2.51
CA THR A 84 -8.86 8.07 3.68
C THR A 84 -8.37 6.63 3.69
N SER A 85 -8.55 5.94 4.82
CA SER A 85 -8.25 4.51 4.93
C SER A 85 -8.92 3.67 3.84
N ASN A 86 -10.18 3.97 3.51
CA ASN A 86 -10.95 3.22 2.51
C ASN A 86 -10.37 3.33 1.10
N ASP A 87 -9.85 4.50 0.71
CA ASP A 87 -9.25 4.70 -0.62
C ASP A 87 -8.09 3.71 -0.85
N VAL A 88 -7.36 3.37 0.20
CA VAL A 88 -6.22 2.44 0.15
C VAL A 88 -6.69 1.00 0.32
N VAL A 89 -7.45 0.71 1.39
CA VAL A 89 -7.86 -0.64 1.78
C VAL A 89 -8.72 -1.28 0.70
N ASP A 90 -9.76 -0.59 0.23
CA ASP A 90 -10.73 -1.15 -0.71
C ASP A 90 -10.09 -1.36 -2.10
N THR A 91 -9.27 -0.40 -2.53
CA THR A 91 -8.51 -0.52 -3.78
C THR A 91 -7.54 -1.69 -3.73
N ALA A 92 -6.76 -1.82 -2.67
CA ALA A 92 -5.82 -2.92 -2.52
C ALA A 92 -6.53 -4.28 -2.41
N GLN A 93 -7.64 -4.35 -1.68
CA GLN A 93 -8.44 -5.57 -1.58
C GLN A 93 -9.00 -5.98 -2.95
N ALA A 94 -9.48 -5.04 -3.76
CA ALA A 94 -9.92 -5.34 -5.13
C ALA A 94 -8.78 -5.90 -6.00
N LEU A 95 -7.55 -5.39 -5.85
CA LEU A 95 -6.37 -5.92 -6.54
C LEU A 95 -6.02 -7.34 -6.11
N LEU A 96 -6.11 -7.65 -4.80
CA LEU A 96 -5.87 -8.98 -4.26
C LEU A 96 -6.91 -10.00 -4.76
N ILE A 97 -8.20 -9.63 -4.70
CA ILE A 97 -9.30 -10.44 -5.24
C ILE A 97 -9.05 -10.76 -6.71
N ARG A 98 -8.75 -9.73 -7.53
CA ARG A 98 -8.47 -9.89 -8.95
C ARG A 98 -7.29 -10.83 -9.21
N THR A 99 -6.26 -10.80 -8.36
CA THR A 99 -5.08 -11.66 -8.46
C THR A 99 -5.40 -13.11 -8.08
N GLY A 100 -6.31 -13.31 -7.13
CA GLY A 100 -6.77 -14.63 -6.70
C GLY A 100 -7.71 -15.33 -7.68
N ILE A 101 -8.35 -14.60 -8.59
CA ILE A 101 -9.24 -15.16 -9.61
C ILE A 101 -8.41 -15.71 -10.78
N PRO A 102 -8.55 -17.00 -11.14
CA PRO A 102 -7.87 -17.56 -12.31
C PRO A 102 -8.30 -16.83 -13.58
N LYS A 103 -7.35 -16.55 -14.49
CA LYS A 103 -7.69 -15.99 -15.80
C LYS A 103 -8.49 -17.02 -16.62
N PRO A 104 -9.47 -16.58 -17.44
CA PRO A 104 -10.32 -17.49 -18.22
C PRO A 104 -9.55 -18.50 -19.09
N SER A 105 -8.34 -18.15 -19.55
CA SER A 105 -7.48 -19.03 -20.34
C SER A 105 -6.88 -20.22 -19.56
N ALA A 106 -7.06 -20.30 -18.24
CA ALA A 106 -6.60 -21.40 -17.39
C ALA A 106 -7.70 -22.44 -17.09
N ILE A 107 -8.92 -22.20 -17.58
CA ILE A 107 -10.03 -23.16 -17.49
C ILE A 107 -9.91 -24.07 -18.72
N SER A 108 -9.15 -25.16 -18.59
CA SER A 108 -9.18 -26.21 -19.60
C SER A 108 -10.62 -26.70 -19.74
N PRO A 109 -11.16 -26.86 -20.97
CA PRO A 109 -12.45 -27.52 -21.12
C PRO A 109 -12.29 -28.93 -20.57
N ALA A 110 -13.13 -29.29 -19.60
CA ALA A 110 -13.23 -30.67 -19.16
C ALA A 110 -13.62 -31.52 -20.39
N SER A 111 -12.74 -32.44 -20.76
CA SER A 111 -12.97 -33.48 -21.77
C SER A 111 -14.06 -34.44 -21.33
#